data_AF-A0A934YYL5-F1
#
_entry.id   AF-A0A934YYL5-F1
#
_cell.length_a   1.000
_cell.length_b   1.000
_cell.length_c   1.000
_cell.angle_alpha   90.00
_cell.angle_beta   90.00
_cell.angle_gamma   90.00
#
_symmetry.space_group_name_H-M   'P 1'
#
loop_
_entity.id
_entity.type
_entity.pdbx_description
1 polymer ?
#
loop_
_entity_poly.entity_id
_entity_poly.type
_entity_poly.pdbx_seq_one_letter_code
_entity_poly.pdbx_strand_id
1 'polypeptide(L)'
;MPIGEAIAGFFAEVLVYIVYETILKGFFRAIRSIYRWLALVLFGVKYPNAEFERIKRIYTHKRVVLRDVLFDVIPKGTQGVVLEVIDEEKVFAEFESATGDKVSIGDETVFEVELNRLSLVRRRPIRRRR
;
A
#
# COMPACT_ATOMS: atom_id res chain seq x y z
N MET A 1 -1.48 -15.99 37.78
CA MET A 1 -0.62 -16.29 36.60
C MET A 1 0.83 -16.11 37.02
N PRO A 2 1.70 -17.10 36.76
CA PRO A 2 3.12 -17.01 37.09
C PRO A 2 3.79 -15.93 36.23
N ILE A 3 4.67 -15.14 36.85
CA ILE A 3 5.34 -13.97 36.25
C ILE A 3 6.10 -14.34 34.96
N GLY A 4 6.59 -15.58 34.85
CA GLY A 4 7.28 -16.07 33.66
C GLY A 4 6.41 -16.16 32.40
N GLU A 5 5.11 -16.46 32.52
CA GLU A 5 4.19 -16.55 31.38
C GLU A 5 3.83 -15.17 30.81
N ALA A 6 3.72 -14.16 31.68
CA ALA A 6 3.46 -12.78 31.27
C ALA A 6 4.65 -12.18 30.51
N ILE A 7 5.87 -12.48 30.95
CA ILE A 7 7.10 -12.03 30.28
C ILE A 7 7.25 -12.71 28.92
N ALA A 8 7.03 -14.03 28.84
CA ALA A 8 7.11 -14.78 27.59
C ALA A 8 6.07 -14.31 26.54
N GLY A 9 4.84 -14.01 26.96
CA GLY A 9 3.80 -13.48 26.07
C GLY A 9 4.17 -12.12 25.46
N PHE A 10 4.69 -11.20 26.29
CA PHE A 10 5.14 -9.88 25.82
C PHE A 10 6.30 -9.97 24.81
N PHE A 11 7.28 -10.84 25.07
CA PHE A 11 8.39 -11.05 24.13
C PHE A 11 7.94 -11.70 22.81
N ALA A 12 6.96 -12.60 22.84
CA ALA A 12 6.41 -13.21 21.63
C ALA A 12 5.67 -12.18 20.75
N GLU A 13 4.86 -11.31 21.34
CA GLU A 13 4.17 -10.23 20.61
C GLU A 13 5.15 -9.25 19.95
N VAL A 14 6.18 -8.83 20.69
CA VAL A 14 7.22 -7.93 20.17
C VAL A 14 8.02 -8.61 19.06
N LEU A 15 8.31 -9.91 19.19
CA LEU A 15 9.06 -10.65 18.18
C LEU A 15 8.25 -10.87 16.91
N VAL A 16 6.95 -11.18 17.01
CA VAL A 16 6.05 -11.25 15.86
C VAL A 16 5.97 -9.89 15.16
N TYR A 17 5.84 -8.78 15.91
CA TYR A 17 5.82 -7.44 15.34
C TYR A 17 7.11 -7.09 14.57
N ILE A 18 8.28 -7.39 15.15
CA ILE A 18 9.59 -7.15 14.53
C ILE A 18 9.79 -8.02 13.29
N VAL A 19 9.43 -9.31 13.38
CA VAL A 19 9.51 -10.25 12.26
C VAL A 19 8.58 -9.83 11.13
N TYR A 20 7.35 -9.42 11.43
CA TYR A 20 6.38 -8.96 10.44
C TYR A 20 6.85 -7.69 9.71
N GLU A 21 7.31 -6.67 10.43
CA GLU A 21 7.86 -5.45 9.80
C GLU A 21 9.11 -5.73 8.97
N THR A 22 10.02 -6.58 9.47
CA THR A 22 11.30 -6.86 8.83
C THR A 22 11.12 -7.75 7.60
N ILE A 23 10.27 -8.76 7.68
CA ILE A 23 9.93 -9.64 6.57
C ILE A 23 9.14 -8.86 5.52
N LEU A 24 8.12 -8.07 5.87
CA LEU A 24 7.41 -7.27 4.86
C LEU A 24 8.35 -6.27 4.17
N LYS A 25 9.13 -5.49 4.92
CA LYS A 25 10.06 -4.50 4.32
C LYS A 25 11.13 -5.20 3.48
N GLY A 26 11.61 -6.37 3.89
CA GLY A 26 12.55 -7.21 3.14
C GLY A 26 11.93 -7.79 1.87
N PHE A 27 10.70 -8.27 1.95
CA PHE A 27 9.93 -8.85 0.85
C PHE A 27 9.60 -7.81 -0.22
N PHE A 28 9.16 -6.61 0.18
CA PHE A 28 8.95 -5.50 -0.75
C PHE A 28 10.25 -5.04 -1.42
N ARG A 29 11.40 -5.06 -0.72
CA ARG A 29 12.70 -4.79 -1.34
C ARG A 29 13.09 -5.86 -2.35
N ALA A 30 12.88 -7.14 -2.03
CA ALA A 30 13.19 -8.25 -2.91
C ALA A 30 12.34 -8.22 -4.19
N ILE A 31 11.02 -8.01 -4.05
CA ILE A 31 10.10 -7.84 -5.17
C ILE A 31 10.51 -6.64 -6.03
N ARG A 32 10.83 -5.49 -5.42
CA ARG A 32 11.26 -4.30 -6.17
C ARG A 32 12.57 -4.53 -6.94
N SER A 33 13.51 -5.29 -6.39
CA SER A 33 14.74 -5.69 -7.10
C SER A 33 14.45 -6.65 -8.24
N ILE A 34 13.55 -7.62 -8.06
CA ILE A 34 13.15 -8.57 -9.10
C ILE A 34 12.43 -7.82 -10.23
N TYR A 35 11.50 -6.91 -9.91
CA TYR A 35 10.81 -6.08 -10.90
C TYR A 35 11.77 -5.15 -11.66
N ARG A 36 12.73 -4.52 -10.98
CA ARG A 36 13.76 -3.70 -11.63
C ARG A 36 14.60 -4.52 -12.60
N TRP A 37 14.98 -5.72 -12.19
CA TRP A 37 15.76 -6.63 -13.02
C TRP A 37 14.93 -7.14 -14.20
N LEU A 38 13.68 -7.53 -13.99
CA LEU A 38 12.75 -7.94 -15.04
C LEU A 38 12.49 -6.81 -16.05
N ALA A 39 12.28 -5.58 -15.58
CA ALA A 39 12.04 -4.41 -16.43
C ALA A 39 13.26 -4.06 -17.29
N LEU A 40 14.47 -4.23 -16.76
CA LEU A 40 15.72 -4.06 -17.50
C LEU A 40 15.93 -5.17 -18.55
N VAL A 41 15.61 -6.42 -18.20
CA VAL A 41 15.83 -7.60 -19.05
C VAL A 41 14.78 -7.73 -20.15
N LEU A 42 13.50 -7.45 -19.86
CA LEU A 42 12.39 -7.64 -20.80
C LEU A 42 12.14 -6.43 -21.71
N PHE A 43 12.30 -5.22 -21.18
CA PHE A 43 11.82 -4.01 -21.86
C PHE A 43 12.91 -3.00 -22.20
N GLY A 44 14.17 -3.22 -21.79
CA GLY A 44 15.29 -2.31 -22.09
C GLY A 44 15.04 -0.85 -21.68
N VAL A 45 14.17 -0.63 -20.68
CA VAL A 45 13.60 0.70 -20.43
C VAL A 45 14.62 1.61 -19.77
N LYS A 46 15.03 2.66 -20.50
CA LYS A 46 15.51 3.91 -19.91
C LYS A 46 14.35 4.55 -19.14
N TYR A 47 14.39 4.59 -17.81
CA TYR A 47 13.61 5.59 -17.06
C TYR A 47 14.52 6.78 -16.69
N PRO A 48 13.99 8.02 -16.73
CA PRO A 48 12.58 8.33 -16.47
C PRO A 48 11.81 9.02 -17.61
N ASN A 49 10.60 8.52 -17.92
CA ASN A 49 9.53 9.35 -18.49
C ASN A 49 9.09 10.37 -17.42
N ALA A 50 9.02 11.65 -17.78
CA ALA A 50 8.61 12.72 -16.87
C ALA A 50 7.18 12.52 -16.31
N GLU A 51 6.33 11.81 -17.07
CA GLU A 51 4.95 11.51 -16.68
C GLU A 51 4.86 10.50 -15.53
N PHE A 52 5.53 9.35 -15.66
CA PHE A 52 5.61 8.36 -14.60
C PHE A 52 6.14 8.95 -13.28
N GLU A 53 7.21 9.76 -13.33
CA GLU A 53 7.79 10.37 -12.13
C GLU A 53 6.82 11.39 -11.47
N ARG A 54 6.03 12.09 -12.28
CA ARG A 54 4.97 12.99 -11.81
C ARG A 54 3.86 12.21 -11.11
N ILE A 55 3.37 11.13 -11.72
CA ILE A 55 2.30 10.30 -11.16
C ILE A 55 2.78 9.67 -9.85
N LYS A 56 3.99 9.11 -9.83
CA LYS A 56 4.63 8.59 -8.63
C LYS A 56 4.64 9.60 -7.49
N ARG A 57 5.05 10.84 -7.74
CA ARG A 57 5.03 11.91 -6.73
C ARG A 57 3.63 12.26 -6.23
N ILE A 58 2.65 12.24 -7.13
CA ILE A 58 1.27 12.58 -6.80
C ILE A 58 0.61 11.50 -5.96
N TYR A 59 0.79 10.22 -6.30
CA TYR A 59 -0.01 9.12 -5.75
C TYR A 59 0.69 8.29 -4.68
N THR A 60 2.01 8.11 -4.73
CA THR A 60 2.71 7.24 -3.77
C THR A 60 2.49 7.70 -2.32
N HIS A 61 2.04 6.78 -1.46
CA HIS A 61 1.65 7.01 -0.06
C HIS A 61 0.53 8.04 0.15
N LYS A 62 -0.31 8.31 -0.86
CA LYS A 62 -1.50 9.14 -0.69
C LYS A 62 -2.72 8.32 -0.31
N ARG A 63 -3.57 8.94 0.52
CA ARG A 63 -4.93 8.47 0.77
C ARG A 63 -5.76 8.66 -0.50
N VAL A 64 -6.47 7.61 -0.87
CA VAL A 64 -7.37 7.55 -2.02
C VAL A 64 -8.72 7.02 -1.58
N VAL A 65 -9.73 7.29 -2.40
CA VAL A 65 -11.07 6.71 -2.30
C VAL A 65 -11.39 6.04 -3.61
N LEU A 66 -11.89 4.81 -3.50
CA LEU A 66 -12.31 4.00 -4.63
C LEU A 66 -13.59 4.59 -5.25
N ARG A 67 -13.57 4.82 -6.57
CA ARG A 67 -14.69 5.43 -7.30
C ARG A 67 -15.73 4.43 -7.76
N ASP A 68 -15.35 3.16 -7.92
CA ASP A 68 -16.21 2.08 -8.40
C ASP A 68 -16.05 0.86 -7.51
N VAL A 69 -16.81 -0.21 -7.74
CA VAL A 69 -16.63 -1.47 -7.01
C VAL A 69 -15.38 -2.16 -7.55
N LEU A 70 -14.56 -2.72 -6.65
CA LEU A 70 -13.37 -3.50 -7.02
C LEU A 70 -13.57 -4.97 -6.63
N PHE A 71 -13.35 -5.85 -7.60
CA PHE A 71 -13.52 -7.32 -7.48
C PHE A 71 -14.88 -7.78 -6.93
N ASP A 72 -15.95 -6.99 -7.10
CA ASP A 72 -17.28 -7.24 -6.53
C ASP A 72 -17.34 -7.37 -4.99
N VAL A 73 -16.20 -7.18 -4.30
CA VAL A 73 -16.07 -7.32 -2.84
C VAL A 73 -15.81 -5.97 -2.18
N ILE A 74 -14.98 -5.12 -2.78
CA ILE A 74 -14.62 -3.83 -2.18
C ILE A 74 -15.59 -2.76 -2.69
N PRO A 75 -16.45 -2.20 -1.84
CA PRO A 75 -17.49 -1.29 -2.28
C PRO A 75 -16.89 0.05 -2.71
N LYS A 76 -17.60 0.71 -3.63
CA LYS A 76 -17.37 2.12 -3.97
C LYS A 76 -17.34 3.00 -2.72
N GLY A 77 -16.43 3.96 -2.67
CA GLY A 77 -16.26 4.88 -1.55
C GLY A 77 -15.30 4.38 -0.47
N THR A 78 -14.78 3.16 -0.59
CA THR A 78 -13.80 2.61 0.37
C THR A 78 -12.51 3.44 0.34
N GLN A 79 -12.00 3.77 1.53
CA GLN A 79 -10.75 4.51 1.67
C GLN A 79 -9.58 3.56 1.54
N GLY A 80 -8.48 4.07 1.02
CA GLY A 80 -7.25 3.31 0.91
C GLY A 80 -6.01 4.19 0.87
N VAL A 81 -4.86 3.54 0.79
CA VAL A 81 -3.56 4.16 0.63
C VAL A 81 -2.85 3.51 -0.55
N VAL A 82 -2.35 4.33 -1.47
CA VAL A 82 -1.48 3.85 -2.54
C VAL A 82 -0.11 3.53 -1.95
N LEU A 83 0.34 2.29 -2.08
CA LEU A 83 1.67 1.85 -1.65
C LEU A 83 2.71 2.18 -2.71
N GLU A 84 2.43 1.81 -3.97
CA GLU A 84 3.39 1.92 -5.06
C GLU A 84 2.67 2.19 -6.39
N VAL A 85 3.32 2.96 -7.26
CA VAL A 85 2.87 3.20 -8.63
C VAL A 85 3.61 2.22 -9.53
N ILE A 86 2.86 1.41 -10.26
CA ILE A 86 3.39 0.35 -11.13
C ILE A 86 3.79 0.96 -12.47
N ASP A 87 2.85 1.69 -13.07
CA ASP A 87 2.98 2.39 -14.35
C ASP A 87 2.14 3.68 -14.35
N GLU A 88 1.90 4.27 -15.53
CA GLU A 88 1.17 5.52 -15.67
C GLU A 88 -0.36 5.38 -15.45
N GLU A 89 -0.87 4.15 -15.40
CA GLU A 89 -2.28 3.84 -15.29
C GLU A 89 -2.62 3.05 -14.03
N LYS A 90 -1.66 2.34 -13.43
CA LYS A 90 -1.89 1.35 -12.38
C LYS A 90 -1.06 1.58 -11.12
N VAL A 91 -1.66 1.25 -9.99
CA VAL A 91 -1.04 1.33 -8.67
C VAL A 91 -1.36 0.11 -7.82
N PHE A 92 -0.50 -0.17 -6.86
CA PHE A 92 -0.83 -1.03 -5.74
C PHE A 92 -1.41 -0.20 -4.60
N ALA A 93 -2.58 -0.58 -4.12
CA ALA A 93 -3.28 0.08 -3.02
C ALA A 93 -3.78 -0.93 -1.98
N GLU A 94 -3.74 -0.51 -0.71
CA GLU A 94 -4.43 -1.18 0.39
C GLU A 94 -5.70 -0.39 0.72
N PHE A 95 -6.77 -1.09 1.06
CA PHE A 95 -8.05 -0.50 1.45
C PHE A 95 -8.38 -0.78 2.90
N GLU A 96 -9.05 0.17 3.54
CA GLU A 96 -9.52 0.12 4.92
C GLU A 96 -11.05 0.02 4.92
N SER A 97 -11.59 -0.89 5.73
CA SER A 97 -13.01 -0.98 6.01
C SER A 97 -13.50 0.28 6.74
N ALA A 98 -14.81 0.41 6.93
CA ALA A 98 -15.38 1.49 7.75
C ALA A 98 -14.90 1.45 9.22
N THR A 99 -14.46 0.30 9.72
CA THR A 99 -13.90 0.12 11.07
C THR A 99 -12.41 0.43 11.15
N GLY A 100 -11.74 0.65 10.01
CA GLY A 100 -10.30 0.91 9.92
C GLY A 100 -9.45 -0.35 9.76
N ASP A 101 -10.08 -1.52 9.64
CA ASP A 101 -9.39 -2.79 9.40
C ASP A 101 -8.99 -2.91 7.93
N LYS A 102 -7.85 -3.56 7.66
CA LYS A 102 -7.44 -3.81 6.28
C LYS A 102 -8.41 -4.76 5.60
N VAL A 103 -8.84 -4.40 4.40
CA VAL A 103 -9.64 -5.28 3.55
C VAL A 103 -8.73 -6.38 2.99
N SER A 104 -9.10 -7.63 3.21
CA SER A 104 -8.43 -8.80 2.62
C SER A 104 -9.40 -9.60 1.76
N ILE A 105 -8.89 -10.17 0.67
CA ILE A 105 -9.59 -11.16 -0.15
C ILE A 105 -8.72 -12.41 -0.16
N GLY A 106 -9.14 -13.44 0.57
CA GLY A 106 -8.26 -14.58 0.88
C GLY A 106 -7.06 -14.11 1.71
N ASP A 107 -5.85 -14.42 1.23
CA ASP A 107 -4.58 -14.02 1.84
C ASP A 107 -4.02 -12.70 1.26
N GLU A 108 -4.72 -12.07 0.31
CA GLU A 108 -4.27 -10.85 -0.35
C GLU A 108 -4.84 -9.60 0.34
N THR A 109 -3.99 -8.63 0.68
CA THR A 109 -4.36 -7.34 1.28
C THR A 109 -3.99 -6.13 0.42
N VAL A 110 -3.25 -6.36 -0.66
CA VAL A 110 -2.75 -5.34 -1.59
C VAL A 110 -3.34 -5.62 -2.95
N PHE A 111 -3.98 -4.63 -3.54
CA PHE A 111 -4.70 -4.78 -4.79
C PHE A 111 -4.08 -3.92 -5.88
N GLU A 112 -3.98 -4.47 -7.08
CA GLU A 112 -3.71 -3.69 -8.29
C GLU A 112 -4.98 -2.93 -8.68
N VAL A 113 -4.86 -1.61 -8.84
CA VAL A 113 -5.99 -0.73 -9.15
C VAL A 113 -5.60 0.29 -10.20
N GLU A 114 -6.50 0.51 -11.16
CA GLU A 114 -6.38 1.59 -12.14
C GLU A 114 -6.54 2.97 -11.46
N LEU A 115 -5.67 3.91 -11.79
CA LEU A 115 -5.67 5.29 -11.28
C LEU A 115 -6.98 6.02 -11.57
N ASN A 116 -7.63 5.74 -12.70
CA ASN A 116 -8.91 6.35 -13.09
C ASN A 116 -10.06 5.96 -12.12
N ARG A 117 -9.97 4.79 -11.46
CA ARG A 117 -10.89 4.28 -10.43
C ARG A 117 -10.55 4.83 -9.04
N LEU A 118 -9.50 5.63 -8.91
CA LEU A 118 -9.11 6.25 -7.65
C LEU A 118 -9.37 7.74 -7.66
N SER A 119 -9.68 8.27 -6.48
CA SER A 119 -9.73 9.70 -6.22
C SER A 119 -8.84 10.06 -5.04
N LEU A 120 -7.98 11.05 -5.20
CA LEU A 120 -7.14 11.54 -4.10
C LEU A 120 -7.99 12.23 -3.03
N VAL A 121 -7.80 11.82 -1.77
CA VAL A 121 -8.38 12.52 -0.63
C VAL A 121 -7.62 13.82 -0.42
N ARG A 122 -8.23 14.95 -0.80
CA ARG A 122 -7.64 16.27 -0.54
C ARG A 122 -7.57 16.48 0.97
N ARG A 123 -6.35 16.61 1.52
CA ARG A 123 -6.16 17.10 2.89
C ARG A 123 -6.75 18.51 2.95
N ARG A 124 -7.77 18.73 3.79
CA ARG A 124 -8.24 20.10 4.08
C ARG A 124 -7.05 20.87 4.70
N PRO A 125 -6.72 22.07 4.21
CA PRO A 125 -5.67 22.88 4.84
C PRO A 125 -6.09 23.14 6.29
N ILE A 126 -5.16 22.88 7.22
CA ILE A 126 -5.35 23.22 8.63
C ILE A 126 -5.50 24.75 8.68
N ARG A 127 -6.74 25.24 8.83
CA ARG A 127 -6.97 26.64 9.13
C ARG A 127 -6.38 26.88 10.52
N ARG A 128 -5.16 27.42 10.57
CA ARG A 128 -4.63 28.02 11.79
C ARG A 128 -5.57 29.15 12.15
N ARG A 129 -6.43 28.94 13.15
CA ARG A 129 -7.11 30.05 13.82
C ARG A 129 -5.99 30.91 14.42
N ARG A 130 -5.87 32.14 13.89
CA ARG A 130 -5.13 33.21 14.56
C ARG A 130 -5.97 33.74 15.70
#